data_AF-A0A967K6B5-F1
#
_entry.id   AF-A0A967K6B5-F1
#
_cell.length_a   1.000
_cell.length_b   1.000
_cell.length_c   1.000
_cell.angle_alpha   90.00
_cell.angle_beta   90.00
_cell.angle_gamma   90.00
#
_symmetry.space_group_name_H-M   'P 1'
#
loop_
_entity.id
_entity.type
_entity.pdbx_description
1 polymer ?
#
loop_
_entity_poly.entity_id
_entity_poly.type
_entity_poly.pdbx_seq_one_letter_code
_entity_poly.pdbx_strand_id
1 'polypeptide(L)'
;MPSTYTGSGIELIADGEQSGSWGQTTNTNLQIIDRMISQAGSISLSGTTHTLTVSDGTLSDGQYGVLVFGGSPSGTNTVTISPNDAKRTFIVKNSSGESVVLTQGSGGNVTVLNGDSAIVYCDGAGAGAEVVDVSATFITSNNLTVANNLSDLASASTARTNLGLGTSATLDVGTSANNIVQLNGSAQLPAVDGSLLTGIEGVPSGVIALWSGSTASIPSGWVICDGTNSTPDLRDRFVVGAGNTYAVDATGGSNTVTLAEANLPGHTHSVSGTTDSDGAHTHNTSGNTSNSGNHTHTLSGNTSNTGAHSHNGSTSNTGSHKHSLQYPFGGNPSVRRIDDNTGAAFNTDNNGMNNAGAHSHNFTTSNTGNHSHTLSGNAAAGGDHSHTVSGTTDSAGAHTHTFSTTSGSTGSGTAHENRPPYYALAYIMKT
;
A
#
# COMPACT_ATOMS: atom_id res chain seq x y z
N MET A 1 69.53 91.35 34.96
CA MET A 1 69.72 89.90 34.73
C MET A 1 68.33 89.28 34.65
N PRO A 2 68.03 88.38 33.70
CA PRO A 2 66.76 87.67 33.68
C PRO A 2 66.64 86.75 34.91
N SER A 3 65.45 86.64 35.49
CA SER A 3 65.17 85.71 36.60
C SER A 3 65.40 84.27 36.15
N THR A 4 65.92 83.45 37.05
CA THR A 4 66.07 81.99 36.88
C THR A 4 65.17 81.25 37.87
N TYR A 5 64.74 80.03 37.54
CA TYR A 5 63.77 79.29 38.35
C TYR A 5 64.20 77.83 38.54
N THR A 6 63.71 77.17 39.59
CA THR A 6 63.81 75.71 39.75
C THR A 6 62.93 74.98 38.72
N GLY A 7 63.04 73.64 38.67
CA GLY A 7 62.27 72.80 37.74
C GLY A 7 60.76 72.93 37.88
N SER A 8 60.27 73.24 39.09
CA SER A 8 58.83 73.46 39.36
C SER A 8 58.46 74.92 39.57
N GLY A 9 59.34 75.86 39.20
CA GLY A 9 59.02 77.29 39.09
C GLY A 9 59.30 78.16 40.31
N ILE A 10 60.13 77.73 41.26
CA ILE A 10 60.58 78.59 42.37
C ILE A 10 61.66 79.56 41.85
N GLU A 11 61.47 80.86 42.01
CA GLU A 11 62.47 81.87 41.59
C GLU A 11 63.76 81.75 42.40
N LEU A 12 64.90 81.78 41.71
CA LEU A 12 66.24 81.75 42.26
C LEU A 12 66.83 83.16 42.27
N ILE A 13 67.66 83.45 43.28
CA ILE A 13 68.37 84.72 43.42
C ILE A 13 69.37 84.88 42.26
N ALA A 14 69.36 86.04 41.60
CA ALA A 14 70.19 86.29 40.41
C ALA A 14 71.68 86.47 40.75
N ASP A 15 72.57 86.12 39.80
CA ASP A 15 74.01 86.30 39.96
C ASP A 15 74.35 87.79 40.23
N GLY A 16 75.04 88.04 41.35
CA GLY A 16 75.43 89.38 41.81
C GLY A 16 74.49 90.00 42.85
N GLU A 17 73.26 89.49 43.01
CA GLU A 17 72.41 89.82 44.17
C GLU A 17 72.82 88.96 45.38
N GLN A 18 72.78 89.54 46.58
CA GLN A 18 73.11 88.80 47.82
C GLN A 18 74.49 88.10 47.76
N SER A 19 75.48 88.80 47.17
CA SER A 19 76.79 88.28 46.75
C SER A 19 77.56 87.50 47.83
N GLY A 20 78.06 86.32 47.46
CA GLY A 20 78.86 85.42 48.30
C GLY A 20 78.25 84.02 48.38
N SER A 21 78.69 83.21 49.35
CA SER A 21 78.17 81.85 49.56
C SER A 21 76.67 81.83 49.89
N TRP A 22 76.08 82.95 50.32
CA TRP A 22 74.70 83.01 50.80
C TRP A 22 73.66 82.85 49.68
N GLY A 23 73.79 83.58 48.56
CA GLY A 23 72.90 83.42 47.41
C GLY A 23 72.99 82.02 46.79
N GLN A 24 74.20 81.49 46.64
CA GLN A 24 74.42 80.14 46.10
C GLN A 24 73.87 79.03 47.03
N THR A 25 74.09 79.14 48.34
CA THR A 25 73.58 78.17 49.33
C THR A 25 72.05 78.22 49.38
N THR A 26 71.46 79.42 49.33
CA THR A 26 70.00 79.58 49.31
C THR A 26 69.40 78.96 48.06
N ASN A 27 69.95 79.26 46.88
CA ASN A 27 69.49 78.68 45.62
C ASN A 27 69.61 77.15 45.61
N THR A 28 70.71 76.61 46.15
CA THR A 28 70.89 75.16 46.30
C THR A 28 69.83 74.56 47.21
N ASN A 29 69.55 75.16 48.37
CA ASN A 29 68.50 74.69 49.28
C ASN A 29 67.10 74.74 48.65
N LEU A 30 66.79 75.79 47.87
CA LEU A 30 65.52 75.89 47.14
C LEU A 30 65.39 74.78 46.09
N GLN A 31 66.48 74.45 45.38
CA GLN A 31 66.50 73.32 44.45
C GLN A 31 66.34 71.97 45.16
N ILE A 32 66.95 71.78 46.34
CA ILE A 32 66.77 70.56 47.15
C ILE A 32 65.31 70.43 47.59
N ILE A 33 64.70 71.50 48.11
CA ILE A 33 63.28 71.53 48.49
C ILE A 33 62.41 71.17 47.30
N ASP A 34 62.67 71.77 46.14
CA ASP A 34 61.89 71.52 44.93
C ASP A 34 61.91 70.03 44.51
N ARG A 35 63.10 69.40 44.57
CA ARG A 35 63.25 67.97 44.29
C ARG A 35 62.45 67.09 45.24
N MET A 36 62.45 67.44 46.54
CA MET A 36 61.75 66.67 47.57
C MET A 36 60.24 66.73 47.44
N ILE A 37 59.69 67.87 47.01
CA ILE A 37 58.23 68.10 47.06
C ILE A 37 57.50 67.77 45.75
N SER A 38 58.15 67.89 44.60
CA SER A 38 57.41 67.95 43.33
C SER A 38 58.07 67.26 42.14
N GLN A 39 59.37 66.98 42.19
CA GLN A 39 60.06 66.41 41.03
C GLN A 39 60.18 64.89 41.10
N ALA A 40 60.10 64.26 39.93
CA ALA A 40 60.46 62.86 39.73
C ALA A 40 61.87 62.75 39.14
N GLY A 41 62.74 61.99 39.79
CA GLY A 41 64.09 61.69 39.33
C GLY A 41 64.10 60.45 38.46
N SER A 42 64.64 60.56 37.24
CA SER A 42 64.91 59.40 36.39
C SER A 42 66.28 58.83 36.73
N ILE A 43 66.30 57.62 37.30
CA ILE A 43 67.53 56.95 37.73
C ILE A 43 67.80 55.80 36.76
N SER A 44 68.85 55.95 35.95
CA SER A 44 69.25 54.93 34.97
C SER A 44 70.10 53.87 35.66
N LEU A 45 69.59 52.64 35.76
CA LEU A 45 70.27 51.53 36.39
C LEU A 45 71.10 50.75 35.36
N SER A 46 72.24 50.23 35.83
CA SER A 46 73.12 49.32 35.10
C SER A 46 73.75 48.33 36.08
N GLY A 47 74.21 47.18 35.57
CA GLY A 47 74.74 46.10 36.41
C GLY A 47 73.69 45.60 37.42
N THR A 48 74.14 45.23 38.62
CA THR A 48 73.29 44.67 39.69
C THR A 48 73.31 45.49 40.98
N THR A 49 73.99 46.63 41.01
CA THR A 49 74.08 47.49 42.20
C THR A 49 74.09 48.96 41.80
N HIS A 50 73.48 49.81 42.62
CA HIS A 50 73.50 51.25 42.47
C HIS A 50 73.51 51.92 43.85
N THR A 51 74.18 53.06 44.01
CA THR A 51 74.14 53.83 45.26
C THR A 51 73.34 55.09 45.02
N LEU A 52 72.20 55.21 45.70
CA LEU A 52 71.39 56.41 45.70
C LEU A 52 71.84 57.30 46.87
N THR A 53 72.60 58.34 46.55
CA THR A 53 73.14 59.26 47.57
C THR A 53 72.11 60.32 47.95
N VAL A 54 71.96 60.55 49.25
CA VAL A 54 71.27 61.68 49.87
C VAL A 54 72.35 62.57 50.48
N SER A 55 72.75 63.60 49.74
CA SER A 55 73.82 64.52 50.18
C SER A 55 73.26 65.72 50.95
N ASP A 56 74.03 66.19 51.93
CA ASP A 56 73.79 67.43 52.65
C ASP A 56 74.31 68.63 51.87
N GLY A 57 73.49 69.68 51.76
CA GLY A 57 73.88 70.98 51.20
C GLY A 57 74.32 70.97 49.73
N THR A 58 74.19 69.85 49.03
CA THR A 58 74.55 69.66 47.61
C THR A 58 73.49 68.83 46.91
N LEU A 59 73.29 69.05 45.61
CA LEU A 59 72.28 68.31 44.85
C LEU A 59 72.65 66.84 44.71
N SER A 60 71.69 65.95 44.93
CA SER A 60 71.85 64.51 44.80
C SER A 60 70.54 63.85 44.36
N ASP A 61 70.63 62.64 43.81
CA ASP A 61 69.47 61.93 43.26
C ASP A 61 68.56 61.36 44.35
N GLY A 62 69.08 61.11 45.56
CA GLY A 62 68.28 60.72 46.72
C GLY A 62 67.40 61.83 47.31
N GLN A 63 67.38 63.02 46.70
CA GLN A 63 66.52 64.14 47.11
C GLN A 63 65.18 64.16 46.36
N TYR A 64 65.03 63.41 45.26
CA TYR A 64 63.76 63.33 44.55
C TYR A 64 62.71 62.61 45.39
N GLY A 65 61.53 63.21 45.55
CA GLY A 65 60.40 62.57 46.25
C GLY A 65 59.81 61.38 45.48
N VAL A 66 59.97 61.37 44.15
CA VAL A 66 59.60 60.26 43.28
C VAL A 66 60.84 59.73 42.57
N LEU A 67 61.08 58.43 42.67
CA LEU A 67 62.18 57.73 42.00
C LEU A 67 61.61 56.88 40.85
N VAL A 68 62.04 57.18 39.63
CA VAL A 68 61.68 56.42 38.43
C VAL A 68 62.91 55.66 37.96
N PHE A 69 62.97 54.38 38.30
CA PHE A 69 64.06 53.50 37.88
C PHE A 69 63.86 53.03 36.44
N GLY A 70 64.87 53.26 35.62
CA GLY A 70 64.94 52.82 34.23
C GLY A 70 66.29 52.19 33.92
N GLY A 71 66.69 52.20 32.66
CA GLY A 71 67.96 51.63 32.20
C GLY A 71 67.84 50.16 31.77
N SER A 72 68.95 49.44 31.85
CA SER A 72 69.03 48.02 31.46
C SER A 72 70.02 47.29 32.38
N PRO A 73 69.69 47.16 33.68
CA PRO A 73 70.46 46.32 34.60
C PRO A 73 70.53 44.88 34.09
N SER A 74 71.60 44.17 34.43
CA SER A 74 71.87 42.80 33.95
C SER A 74 71.21 41.71 34.80
N GLY A 75 70.24 42.09 35.64
CA GLY A 75 69.57 41.29 36.65
C GLY A 75 69.04 42.18 37.77
N THR A 76 68.53 41.58 38.84
CA THR A 76 68.07 42.32 40.03
C THR A 76 69.10 43.35 40.49
N ASN A 77 68.68 44.62 40.58
CA ASN A 77 69.56 45.72 40.97
C ASN A 77 69.31 46.13 42.43
N THR A 78 70.35 46.03 43.26
CA THR A 78 70.31 46.50 44.64
C THR A 78 70.66 47.99 44.68
N VAL A 79 69.66 48.82 44.96
CA VAL A 79 69.81 50.27 45.14
C VAL A 79 70.00 50.56 46.63
N THR A 80 71.22 50.94 47.00
CA THR A 80 71.59 51.29 48.38
C THR A 80 71.38 52.79 48.62
N ILE A 81 70.47 53.12 49.55
CA ILE A 81 70.27 54.48 50.03
C ILE A 81 71.39 54.82 51.01
N SER A 82 72.16 55.86 50.69
CA SER A 82 73.30 56.29 51.49
C SER A 82 73.17 57.79 51.81
N PRO A 83 73.51 58.24 53.03
CA PRO A 83 73.99 57.45 54.17
C PRO A 83 72.87 56.67 54.88
N ASN A 84 73.26 55.74 55.77
CA ASN A 84 72.29 54.89 56.47
C ASN A 84 71.46 55.62 57.55
N ASP A 85 71.77 56.88 57.84
CA ASP A 85 70.98 57.76 58.70
C ASP A 85 70.02 58.67 57.90
N ALA A 86 69.99 58.55 56.57
CA ALA A 86 69.09 59.32 55.73
C ALA A 86 67.62 58.90 55.94
N LYS A 87 66.81 59.79 56.53
CA LYS A 87 65.37 59.58 56.71
C LYS A 87 64.61 60.16 55.54
N ARG A 88 63.98 59.30 54.73
CA ARG A 88 63.31 59.69 53.48
C ARG A 88 62.07 58.85 53.21
N THR A 89 61.11 59.45 52.52
CA THR A 89 59.98 58.74 51.92
C THR A 89 60.11 58.88 50.41
N PHE A 90 59.95 57.78 49.69
CA PHE A 90 60.01 57.74 48.24
C PHE A 90 58.74 57.11 47.68
N ILE A 91 58.22 57.72 46.63
CA ILE A 91 57.31 57.05 45.70
C ILE A 91 58.18 56.45 44.60
N VAL A 92 58.13 55.14 44.43
CA VAL A 92 59.01 54.41 43.53
C VAL A 92 58.22 53.85 42.38
N LYS A 93 58.71 54.05 41.15
CA LYS A 93 58.26 53.36 39.95
C LYS A 93 59.43 52.59 39.36
N ASN A 94 59.28 51.27 39.22
CA ASN A 94 60.29 50.47 38.55
C ASN A 94 59.89 50.15 37.11
N SER A 95 60.70 50.59 36.17
CA SER A 95 60.57 50.32 34.73
C SER A 95 61.90 49.90 34.12
N SER A 96 62.81 49.38 34.94
CA SER A 96 64.18 49.05 34.53
C SER A 96 64.31 47.74 33.76
N GLY A 97 63.24 46.93 33.67
CA GLY A 97 63.27 45.60 33.06
C GLY A 97 63.59 44.48 34.04
N GLU A 98 64.14 44.80 35.22
CA GLU A 98 64.49 43.85 36.28
C GLU A 98 63.90 44.29 37.63
N SER A 99 63.96 43.43 38.65
CA SER A 99 63.57 43.80 40.01
C SER A 99 64.55 44.81 40.62
N VAL A 100 64.03 45.76 41.39
CA VAL A 100 64.84 46.72 42.17
C VAL A 100 64.69 46.41 43.66
N VAL A 101 65.80 46.20 44.33
CA VAL A 101 65.85 46.00 45.78
C VAL A 101 66.36 47.28 46.43
N LEU A 102 65.50 47.96 47.18
CA LEU A 102 65.85 49.15 47.96
C LEU A 102 66.36 48.70 49.33
N THR A 103 67.57 49.14 49.67
CA THR A 103 68.23 48.80 50.92
C THR A 103 68.85 50.02 51.59
N GLN A 104 68.82 50.03 52.91
CA GLN A 104 69.53 50.99 53.75
C GLN A 104 70.06 50.20 54.94
N GLY A 105 71.31 50.39 55.35
CA GLY A 105 71.86 49.67 56.51
C GLY A 105 71.83 48.14 56.39
N SER A 106 71.57 47.46 57.51
CA SER A 106 71.52 46.00 57.64
C SER A 106 70.13 45.45 57.96
N GLY A 107 69.12 46.31 58.05
CA GLY A 107 67.73 45.94 58.33
C GLY A 107 66.95 45.46 57.11
N GLY A 108 65.62 45.61 57.16
CA GLY A 108 64.70 45.21 56.11
C GLY A 108 64.94 45.89 54.76
N ASN A 109 64.61 45.18 53.68
CA ASN A 109 64.69 45.66 52.30
C ASN A 109 63.34 45.54 51.62
N VAL A 110 63.08 46.42 50.65
CA VAL A 110 61.86 46.36 49.82
C VAL A 110 62.24 45.97 48.40
N THR A 111 61.55 44.98 47.84
CA THR A 111 61.70 44.61 46.42
C THR A 111 60.52 45.15 45.63
N VAL A 112 60.80 45.96 44.60
CA VAL A 112 59.81 46.45 43.64
C VAL A 112 60.05 45.73 42.31
N LEU A 113 59.11 44.89 41.89
CA LEU A 113 59.23 44.16 40.63
C LEU A 113 59.17 45.12 39.43
N ASN A 114 59.67 44.68 38.27
CA ASN A 114 59.56 45.46 37.05
C ASN A 114 58.08 45.70 36.70
N GLY A 115 57.72 46.95 36.40
CA GLY A 115 56.34 47.37 36.11
C GLY A 115 55.57 47.84 37.34
N ASP A 116 56.01 47.46 38.55
CA ASP A 116 55.33 47.79 39.79
C ASP A 116 55.75 49.17 40.32
N SER A 117 55.01 49.63 41.33
CA SER A 117 55.28 50.86 42.06
C SER A 117 55.00 50.65 43.53
N ALA A 118 55.79 51.28 44.38
CA ALA A 118 55.68 51.17 45.83
C ALA A 118 55.87 52.53 46.49
N ILE A 119 55.30 52.70 47.68
CA ILE A 119 55.61 53.83 48.55
C ILE A 119 56.45 53.26 49.69
N VAL A 120 57.68 53.75 49.82
CA VAL A 120 58.62 53.26 50.83
C VAL A 120 59.11 54.40 51.72
N TYR A 121 59.51 54.08 52.94
CA TYR A 121 60.32 54.99 53.75
C TYR A 121 61.60 54.32 54.25
N CYS A 122 62.61 55.15 54.47
CA CYS A 122 63.91 54.84 55.07
C CYS A 122 63.88 55.36 56.51
N ASP A 123 64.13 54.49 57.50
CA ASP A 123 64.02 54.85 58.92
C ASP A 123 65.25 55.62 59.46
N GLY A 124 66.38 55.54 58.74
CA GLY A 124 67.63 56.21 59.08
C GLY A 124 68.23 55.78 60.42
N ALA A 125 68.08 54.51 60.84
CA ALA A 125 68.62 54.01 62.11
C ALA A 125 70.15 53.76 62.10
N GLY A 126 70.89 54.29 61.13
CA GLY A 126 72.33 54.09 61.00
C GLY A 126 72.66 52.67 60.55
N ALA A 127 73.61 51.98 61.18
CA ALA A 127 74.01 50.63 60.74
C ALA A 127 72.84 49.62 60.66
N GLY A 128 71.83 49.77 61.52
CA GLY A 128 70.63 48.92 61.56
C GLY A 128 69.43 49.47 60.80
N ALA A 129 69.61 50.49 59.97
CA ALA A 129 68.52 51.09 59.20
C ALA A 129 67.81 50.07 58.30
N GLU A 130 66.57 50.38 57.93
CA GLU A 130 65.76 49.58 57.03
C GLU A 130 64.95 50.43 56.06
N VAL A 131 64.53 49.79 54.98
CA VAL A 131 63.52 50.29 54.04
C VAL A 131 62.22 49.53 54.27
N VAL A 132 61.11 50.26 54.44
CA VAL A 132 59.78 49.70 54.72
C VAL A 132 58.80 50.07 53.62
N ASP A 133 58.04 49.09 53.13
CA ASP A 133 56.98 49.29 52.15
C ASP A 133 55.64 49.58 52.85
N VAL A 134 55.17 50.81 52.70
CA VAL A 134 53.88 51.24 53.26
C VAL A 134 52.74 50.96 52.28
N SER A 135 53.03 50.81 50.99
CA SER A 135 52.01 50.55 49.97
C SER A 135 51.34 49.20 50.13
N ALA A 136 52.07 48.21 50.63
CA ALA A 136 51.52 46.92 51.05
C ALA A 136 50.44 47.04 52.14
N THR A 137 50.46 48.11 52.96
CA THR A 137 49.49 48.31 54.05
C THR A 137 48.21 49.04 53.60
N PHE A 138 48.25 49.77 52.48
CA PHE A 138 47.04 50.39 51.90
C PHE A 138 46.09 49.35 51.30
N ILE A 139 46.63 48.19 50.89
CA ILE A 139 45.84 47.04 50.45
C ILE A 139 45.51 46.22 51.70
N THR A 140 44.40 46.55 52.36
CA THR A 140 43.89 45.72 53.46
C THR A 140 43.59 44.30 52.96
N SER A 141 43.71 43.30 53.83
CA SER A 141 43.60 41.85 53.58
C SER A 141 42.27 41.35 52.97
N ASN A 142 41.43 42.24 52.42
CA ASN A 142 40.11 41.95 51.86
C ASN A 142 40.04 42.09 50.33
N ASN A 143 41.14 42.44 49.65
CA ASN A 143 41.17 42.44 48.19
C ASN A 143 41.50 41.04 47.66
N LEU A 144 40.72 40.59 46.68
CA LEU A 144 41.03 39.38 45.93
C LEU A 144 42.24 39.64 45.03
N THR A 145 43.22 38.77 45.06
CA THR A 145 44.34 38.80 44.13
C THR A 145 43.98 37.98 42.89
N VAL A 146 44.30 38.50 41.70
CA VAL A 146 44.01 37.81 40.43
C VAL A 146 44.70 36.44 40.38
N ALA A 147 45.92 36.35 40.92
CA ALA A 147 46.71 35.12 40.92
C ALA A 147 46.08 33.97 41.72
N ASN A 148 45.28 34.27 42.75
CA ASN A 148 44.69 33.26 43.61
C ASN A 148 43.37 32.69 43.06
N ASN A 149 42.84 33.23 41.96
CA ASN A 149 41.62 32.72 41.31
C ASN A 149 40.48 32.43 42.30
N LEU A 150 40.22 33.39 43.20
CA LEU A 150 39.22 33.35 44.27
C LEU A 150 39.52 32.40 45.45
N SER A 151 40.67 31.75 45.52
CA SER A 151 41.03 30.91 46.68
C SER A 151 41.28 31.72 47.96
N ASP A 152 41.50 33.03 47.83
CA ASP A 152 41.64 34.01 48.90
C ASP A 152 40.32 34.65 49.33
N LEU A 153 39.20 34.18 48.78
CA LEU A 153 37.89 34.57 49.25
C LEU A 153 37.67 34.10 50.69
N ALA A 154 37.44 35.05 51.60
CA ALA A 154 37.24 34.76 53.02
C ALA A 154 36.12 33.75 53.31
N SER A 155 35.06 33.74 52.49
CA SER A 155 33.95 32.78 52.60
C SER A 155 33.35 32.46 51.23
N ALA A 156 33.69 31.29 50.70
CA ALA A 156 33.11 30.76 49.46
C ALA A 156 31.58 30.61 49.56
N SER A 157 31.05 30.24 50.72
CA SER A 157 29.59 30.10 50.92
C SER A 157 28.88 31.45 50.81
N THR A 158 29.41 32.49 51.43
CA THR A 158 28.83 33.84 51.36
C THR A 158 28.85 34.37 49.93
N ALA A 159 29.95 34.18 49.18
CA ALA A 159 29.98 34.62 47.78
C ALA A 159 28.96 33.88 46.90
N ARG A 160 28.79 32.57 47.06
CA ARG A 160 27.75 31.81 46.34
C ARG A 160 26.34 32.32 46.68
N THR A 161 26.08 32.66 47.94
CA THR A 161 24.82 33.27 48.38
C THR A 161 24.59 34.63 47.71
N ASN A 162 25.59 35.51 47.69
CA ASN A 162 25.48 36.83 47.06
C ASN A 162 25.23 36.76 45.55
N LEU A 163 25.77 35.74 44.87
CA LEU A 163 25.53 35.48 43.45
C LEU A 163 24.20 34.75 43.18
N GLY A 164 23.46 34.35 44.21
CA GLY A 164 22.20 33.62 44.07
C GLY A 164 22.36 32.18 43.54
N LEU A 165 23.57 31.61 43.60
CA LEU A 165 23.86 30.27 43.06
C LEU A 165 23.44 29.13 44.00
N GLY A 166 23.13 29.45 45.27
CA GLY A 166 22.65 28.50 46.27
C GLY A 166 23.60 27.33 46.51
N THR A 167 23.02 26.16 46.83
CA THR A 167 23.75 24.91 47.01
C THR A 167 24.14 24.23 45.70
N SER A 168 23.52 24.60 44.57
CA SER A 168 23.83 24.02 43.26
C SER A 168 25.28 24.28 42.83
N ALA A 169 25.84 25.43 43.20
CA ALA A 169 27.22 25.80 42.87
C ALA A 169 28.31 25.02 43.63
N THR A 170 27.94 24.01 44.42
CA THR A 170 28.91 23.04 44.98
C THR A 170 28.83 21.67 44.32
N LEU A 171 27.94 21.49 43.35
CA LEU A 171 27.73 20.24 42.65
C LEU A 171 28.24 20.37 41.21
N ASP A 172 28.81 19.29 40.69
CA ASP A 172 29.19 19.22 39.28
C ASP A 172 27.94 19.14 38.39
N VAL A 173 28.08 19.52 37.12
CA VAL A 173 27.06 19.27 36.09
C VAL A 173 27.25 17.87 35.50
N GLY A 174 26.16 17.16 35.20
CA GLY A 174 26.23 15.86 34.54
C GLY A 174 25.05 14.94 34.86
N THR A 175 25.21 13.66 34.51
CA THR A 175 24.18 12.61 34.70
C THR A 175 24.50 11.62 35.81
N SER A 176 25.64 11.79 36.49
CA SER A 176 26.01 10.98 37.66
C SER A 176 25.20 11.38 38.90
N ALA A 177 25.15 10.50 39.89
CA ALA A 177 24.51 10.80 41.16
C ALA A 177 25.14 12.04 41.82
N ASN A 178 24.31 12.88 42.44
CA ASN A 178 24.67 14.15 43.07
C ASN A 178 25.14 15.28 42.12
N ASN A 179 24.97 15.13 40.80
CA ASN A 179 25.21 16.21 39.86
C ASN A 179 23.92 17.01 39.57
N ILE A 180 24.09 18.27 39.16
CA ILE A 180 23.01 19.06 38.56
C ILE A 180 22.80 18.56 37.13
N VAL A 181 21.56 18.14 36.83
CA VAL A 181 21.16 17.77 35.47
C VAL A 181 21.06 19.03 34.62
N GLN A 182 21.85 19.09 33.55
CA GLN A 182 21.83 20.18 32.57
C GLN A 182 21.24 19.66 31.24
N LEU A 183 20.46 20.49 30.54
CA LEU A 183 20.02 20.17 29.18
C LEU A 183 21.22 20.00 28.23
N ASN A 184 21.07 19.12 27.24
CA ASN A 184 22.06 18.97 26.19
C ASN A 184 22.04 20.14 25.19
N GLY A 185 22.94 20.14 24.20
CA GLY A 185 23.02 21.18 23.17
C GLY A 185 21.80 21.31 22.27
N SER A 186 20.82 20.41 22.38
CA SER A 186 19.53 20.42 21.68
C SER A 186 18.35 20.70 22.64
N ALA A 187 18.62 21.23 23.84
CA ALA A 187 17.63 21.52 24.87
C ALA A 187 16.82 20.29 25.34
N GLN A 188 17.43 19.10 25.32
CA GLN A 188 16.80 17.86 25.80
C GLN A 188 17.34 17.49 27.18
N LEU A 189 16.50 16.85 27.99
CA LEU A 189 16.97 16.15 29.19
C LEU A 189 17.97 15.06 28.75
N PRO A 190 19.17 15.00 29.35
CA PRO A 190 20.10 13.90 29.11
C PRO A 190 19.48 12.55 29.46
N ALA A 191 20.07 11.47 28.94
CA ALA A 191 19.66 10.11 29.30
C ALA A 191 19.97 9.82 30.77
N VAL A 192 19.04 10.18 31.65
CA VAL A 192 18.98 9.81 33.06
C VAL A 192 17.78 8.90 33.28
N ASP A 193 17.81 8.09 34.34
CA ASP A 193 16.61 7.36 34.74
C ASP A 193 15.51 8.36 35.12
N GLY A 194 14.42 8.35 34.36
CA GLY A 194 13.29 9.24 34.55
C GLY A 194 12.19 8.69 35.45
N SER A 195 12.42 7.58 36.16
CA SER A 195 11.44 6.91 37.03
C SER A 195 10.78 7.81 38.08
N LEU A 196 11.44 8.91 38.46
CA LEU A 196 10.95 9.90 39.42
C LEU A 196 10.30 11.15 38.79
N LEU A 197 10.27 11.27 37.46
CA LEU A 197 9.56 12.37 36.80
C LEU A 197 8.05 12.12 36.95
N THR A 198 7.40 12.94 37.77
CA THR A 198 5.95 12.93 37.96
C THR A 198 5.29 14.01 37.09
N GLY A 199 3.99 13.84 36.77
CA GLY A 199 3.23 14.84 35.99
C GLY A 199 3.47 14.83 34.47
N ILE A 200 4.34 13.96 33.96
CA ILE A 200 4.32 13.58 32.54
C ILE A 200 3.25 12.50 32.40
N GLU A 201 2.15 12.79 31.70
CA GLU A 201 1.11 11.81 31.37
C GLU A 201 1.67 10.74 30.42
N GLY A 202 2.41 9.79 30.98
CA GLY A 202 2.81 8.57 30.29
C GLY A 202 1.62 7.63 30.06
N VAL A 203 1.90 6.49 29.43
CA VAL A 203 0.91 5.40 29.33
C VAL A 203 0.51 4.95 30.75
N PRO A 204 -0.79 4.99 31.11
CA PRO A 204 -1.24 4.54 32.44
C PRO A 204 -0.92 3.07 32.71
N SER A 205 -0.70 2.73 33.99
CA SER A 205 -0.59 1.33 34.43
C SER A 205 -1.88 0.56 34.07
N GLY A 206 -1.73 -0.68 33.61
CA GLY A 206 -2.83 -1.52 33.14
C GLY A 206 -3.13 -1.44 31.64
N VAL A 207 -2.54 -0.48 30.91
CA VAL A 207 -2.67 -0.45 29.44
C VAL A 207 -1.93 -1.64 28.82
N ILE A 208 -2.63 -2.33 27.91
CA ILE A 208 -2.10 -3.46 27.16
C ILE A 208 -1.70 -3.00 25.76
N ALA A 209 -0.52 -3.38 25.31
CA ALA A 209 0.03 -3.08 23.99
C ALA A 209 0.53 -4.33 23.29
N LEU A 210 0.61 -4.26 21.95
CA LEU A 210 1.22 -5.29 21.11
C LEU A 210 2.73 -5.05 21.00
N TRP A 211 3.53 -6.08 21.28
CA TRP A 211 4.98 -6.07 21.28
C TRP A 211 5.54 -7.03 20.24
N SER A 212 6.39 -6.50 19.34
CA SER A 212 7.03 -7.24 18.25
C SER A 212 8.43 -7.74 18.56
N GLY A 213 9.03 -7.31 19.66
CA GLY A 213 10.34 -7.78 20.10
C GLY A 213 10.26 -9.11 20.85
N SER A 214 11.41 -9.56 21.36
CA SER A 214 11.50 -10.79 22.15
C SER A 214 10.78 -10.63 23.49
N THR A 215 10.12 -11.69 23.96
CA THR A 215 9.54 -11.76 25.31
C THR A 215 10.61 -11.81 26.40
N ALA A 216 11.87 -12.11 26.04
CA ALA A 216 13.01 -12.04 26.95
C ALA A 216 13.58 -10.61 27.12
N SER A 217 13.16 -9.66 26.29
CA SER A 217 13.69 -8.28 26.26
C SER A 217 12.57 -7.25 26.34
N ILE A 218 11.55 -7.52 27.18
CA ILE A 218 10.45 -6.58 27.40
C ILE A 218 11.01 -5.31 28.05
N PRO A 219 10.66 -4.10 27.55
CA PRO A 219 11.16 -2.86 28.11
C PRO A 219 10.82 -2.70 29.59
N SER A 220 11.71 -2.03 30.34
CA SER A 220 11.47 -1.68 31.73
C SER A 220 10.14 -0.91 31.88
N GLY A 221 9.39 -1.21 32.94
CA GLY A 221 8.05 -0.67 33.16
C GLY A 221 6.94 -1.38 32.39
N TRP A 222 7.22 -2.49 31.71
CA TRP A 222 6.23 -3.36 31.07
C TRP A 222 6.46 -4.82 31.48
N VAL A 223 5.38 -5.61 31.47
CA VAL A 223 5.40 -7.06 31.75
C VAL A 223 4.59 -7.82 30.71
N ILE A 224 4.86 -9.11 30.51
CA ILE A 224 4.08 -9.94 29.58
C ILE A 224 2.69 -10.26 30.15
N CYS A 225 1.67 -10.30 29.29
CA CYS A 225 0.31 -10.73 29.65
C CYS A 225 0.18 -12.26 29.60
N ASP A 226 0.75 -12.96 30.59
CA ASP A 226 0.79 -14.43 30.68
C ASP A 226 0.04 -15.01 31.90
N GLY A 227 -0.70 -14.17 32.63
CA GLY A 227 -1.41 -14.54 33.86
C GLY A 227 -0.58 -14.31 35.13
N THR A 228 0.69 -13.94 35.01
CA THR A 228 1.54 -13.56 36.15
C THR A 228 1.53 -12.04 36.36
N ASN A 229 2.07 -11.56 37.48
CA ASN A 229 2.19 -10.13 37.79
C ASN A 229 0.86 -9.35 37.68
N SER A 230 -0.26 -10.01 38.05
CA SER A 230 -1.62 -9.46 37.94
C SER A 230 -2.07 -9.08 36.52
N THR A 231 -1.40 -9.60 35.50
CA THR A 231 -1.83 -9.46 34.10
C THR A 231 -2.85 -10.54 33.73
N PRO A 232 -3.78 -10.28 32.81
CA PRO A 232 -4.55 -11.33 32.15
C PRO A 232 -3.62 -12.24 31.33
N ASP A 233 -3.94 -13.52 31.22
CA ASP A 233 -3.26 -14.40 30.26
C ASP A 233 -3.86 -14.18 28.87
N LEU A 234 -3.10 -13.57 27.97
CA LEU A 234 -3.51 -13.27 26.60
C LEU A 234 -2.73 -14.08 25.55
N ARG A 235 -1.92 -15.06 25.98
CA ARG A 235 -1.23 -15.97 25.05
C ARG A 235 -2.27 -16.77 24.26
N ASP A 236 -2.03 -16.91 22.96
CA ASP A 236 -2.90 -17.62 22.01
C ASP A 236 -4.37 -17.14 21.97
N ARG A 237 -4.61 -15.87 22.31
CA ARG A 237 -5.94 -15.26 22.34
C ARG A 237 -6.05 -14.05 21.41
N PHE A 238 -7.23 -13.87 20.83
CA PHE A 238 -7.62 -12.63 20.15
C PHE A 238 -8.37 -11.73 21.13
N VAL A 239 -8.01 -10.45 21.18
CA VAL A 239 -8.69 -9.47 22.02
C VAL A 239 -9.97 -9.00 21.35
N VAL A 240 -11.08 -9.04 22.10
CA VAL A 240 -12.37 -8.46 21.73
C VAL A 240 -12.65 -7.27 22.65
N GLY A 241 -13.22 -6.20 22.10
CA GLY A 241 -13.61 -5.04 22.90
C GLY A 241 -14.70 -5.38 23.90
N ALA A 242 -14.48 -5.07 25.17
CA ALA A 242 -15.49 -5.19 26.21
C ALA A 242 -16.64 -4.19 25.97
N GLY A 243 -17.86 -4.58 26.35
CA GLY A 243 -19.09 -3.80 26.16
C GLY A 243 -20.29 -4.51 26.77
N ASN A 244 -21.46 -4.40 26.14
CA ASN A 244 -22.69 -5.02 26.67
C ASN A 244 -22.68 -6.55 26.61
N THR A 245 -22.03 -7.14 25.61
CA THR A 245 -22.01 -8.59 25.37
C THR A 245 -20.84 -9.28 26.06
N TYR A 246 -19.67 -8.64 26.05
CA TYR A 246 -18.43 -9.19 26.61
C TYR A 246 -18.00 -8.31 27.78
N ALA A 247 -18.01 -8.86 28.99
CA ALA A 247 -17.48 -8.19 30.16
C ALA A 247 -15.94 -8.07 30.05
N VAL A 248 -15.36 -7.13 30.81
CA VAL A 248 -13.90 -7.08 31.00
C VAL A 248 -13.44 -8.43 31.57
N ASP A 249 -12.32 -8.94 31.06
CA ASP A 249 -11.74 -10.26 31.39
C ASP A 249 -12.58 -11.48 31.00
N ALA A 250 -13.70 -11.30 30.29
CA ALA A 250 -14.43 -12.43 29.73
C ALA A 250 -13.57 -13.17 28.68
N THR A 251 -13.54 -14.50 28.77
CA THR A 251 -12.86 -15.36 27.79
C THR A 251 -13.88 -16.25 27.07
N GLY A 252 -13.55 -16.67 25.85
CA GLY A 252 -14.43 -17.51 25.04
C GLY A 252 -13.77 -17.90 23.72
N GLY A 253 -14.53 -18.61 22.88
CA GLY A 253 -14.06 -19.14 21.62
C GLY A 253 -13.32 -20.49 21.75
N SER A 254 -12.96 -21.06 20.61
CA SER A 254 -12.20 -22.30 20.50
C SER A 254 -11.30 -22.24 19.27
N ASN A 255 -10.10 -22.83 19.36
CA ASN A 255 -9.17 -22.93 18.22
C ASN A 255 -9.73 -23.83 17.11
N THR A 256 -10.48 -24.86 17.49
CA THR A 256 -11.10 -25.79 16.55
C THR A 256 -12.58 -25.94 16.83
N VAL A 257 -13.35 -26.29 15.80
CA VAL A 257 -14.78 -26.58 15.92
C VAL A 257 -15.09 -27.92 15.27
N THR A 258 -15.83 -28.77 15.99
CA THR A 258 -16.41 -30.00 15.46
C THR A 258 -17.87 -29.74 15.15
N LEU A 259 -18.28 -29.96 13.90
CA LEU A 259 -19.69 -29.84 13.53
C LEU A 259 -20.48 -30.99 14.16
N ALA A 260 -21.49 -30.66 14.96
CA ALA A 260 -22.50 -31.62 15.39
C ALA A 260 -23.55 -31.82 14.29
N GLU A 261 -24.26 -32.94 14.32
CA GLU A 261 -25.36 -33.24 13.38
C GLU A 261 -26.41 -32.12 13.32
N ALA A 262 -26.74 -31.52 14.48
CA ALA A 262 -27.66 -30.39 14.57
C ALA A 262 -27.20 -29.13 13.80
N ASN A 263 -25.91 -29.03 13.47
CA ASN A 263 -25.33 -27.91 12.72
C ASN A 263 -25.29 -28.18 11.20
N LEU A 264 -25.71 -29.36 10.74
CA LEU A 264 -25.76 -29.69 9.31
C LEU A 264 -27.12 -29.31 8.72
N PRO A 265 -27.18 -28.44 7.69
CA PRO A 265 -28.42 -28.13 7.00
C PRO A 265 -29.05 -29.37 6.35
N GLY A 266 -30.39 -29.41 6.31
CA GLY A 266 -31.11 -30.43 5.57
C GLY A 266 -30.73 -30.42 4.09
N HIS A 267 -30.37 -31.58 3.54
CA HIS A 267 -29.95 -31.75 2.15
C HIS A 267 -30.55 -33.03 1.56
N THR A 268 -30.47 -33.17 0.24
CA THR A 268 -30.96 -34.35 -0.50
C THR A 268 -29.85 -34.94 -1.36
N HIS A 269 -29.92 -36.25 -1.62
CA HIS A 269 -29.05 -36.93 -2.56
C HIS A 269 -29.82 -37.29 -3.82
N SER A 270 -29.22 -37.06 -4.99
CA SER A 270 -29.75 -37.58 -6.24
C SER A 270 -29.32 -39.04 -6.40
N VAL A 271 -30.30 -39.94 -6.53
CA VAL A 271 -30.08 -41.36 -6.81
C VAL A 271 -30.52 -41.61 -8.25
N SER A 272 -29.60 -42.13 -9.07
CA SER A 272 -29.90 -42.59 -10.43
C SER A 272 -29.53 -44.07 -10.53
N GLY A 273 -30.46 -44.86 -11.05
CA GLY A 273 -30.28 -46.29 -11.33
C GLY A 273 -30.80 -46.63 -12.72
N THR A 274 -30.24 -47.65 -13.34
CA THR A 274 -30.68 -48.21 -14.62
C THR A 274 -31.39 -49.54 -14.37
N THR A 275 -32.54 -49.76 -15.00
CA THR A 275 -33.18 -51.07 -15.08
C THR A 275 -32.87 -51.71 -16.43
N ASP A 276 -32.69 -53.03 -16.46
CA ASP A 276 -32.51 -53.77 -17.72
C ASP A 276 -33.83 -53.82 -18.53
N SER A 277 -33.68 -53.95 -19.86
CA SER A 277 -34.77 -53.98 -20.85
C SER A 277 -35.82 -55.07 -20.59
N ASP A 278 -37.10 -54.72 -20.78
CA ASP A 278 -38.32 -55.51 -20.56
C ASP A 278 -38.17 -57.04 -20.68
N GLY A 279 -38.60 -57.76 -19.63
CA GLY A 279 -38.76 -59.21 -19.66
C GLY A 279 -39.89 -59.65 -20.60
N ALA A 280 -39.65 -60.69 -21.41
CA ALA A 280 -40.63 -61.24 -22.33
C ALA A 280 -41.90 -61.74 -21.60
N HIS A 281 -43.08 -61.38 -22.12
CA HIS A 281 -44.36 -61.92 -21.65
C HIS A 281 -45.30 -62.27 -22.81
N THR A 282 -46.25 -63.19 -22.58
CA THR A 282 -47.19 -63.72 -23.59
C THR A 282 -48.64 -63.55 -23.15
N HIS A 283 -49.53 -63.16 -24.07
CA HIS A 283 -50.98 -63.10 -23.85
C HIS A 283 -51.68 -64.26 -24.58
N ASN A 284 -52.68 -64.88 -23.94
CA ASN A 284 -53.53 -65.90 -24.55
C ASN A 284 -54.93 -65.30 -24.79
N THR A 285 -55.32 -65.06 -26.04
CA THR A 285 -56.64 -64.56 -26.39
C THR A 285 -57.44 -65.65 -27.12
N SER A 286 -58.59 -66.04 -26.55
CA SER A 286 -59.54 -66.99 -27.14
C SER A 286 -60.87 -66.27 -27.42
N GLY A 287 -61.21 -66.06 -28.69
CA GLY A 287 -62.50 -65.52 -29.13
C GLY A 287 -63.34 -66.58 -29.83
N ASN A 288 -64.62 -66.73 -29.45
CA ASN A 288 -65.59 -67.65 -30.05
C ASN A 288 -66.59 -66.84 -30.88
N THR A 289 -66.80 -67.18 -32.16
CA THR A 289 -67.83 -66.56 -33.02
C THR A 289 -68.91 -67.58 -33.37
N SER A 290 -70.01 -67.58 -32.62
CA SER A 290 -71.17 -68.40 -32.91
C SER A 290 -72.43 -67.53 -33.02
N ASN A 291 -72.63 -66.93 -34.19
CA ASN A 291 -73.97 -66.76 -34.74
C ASN A 291 -73.90 -66.65 -36.27
N SER A 292 -74.45 -67.66 -36.96
CA SER A 292 -74.56 -67.71 -38.43
C SER A 292 -75.49 -66.59 -38.90
N GLY A 293 -74.94 -65.59 -39.58
CA GLY A 293 -75.69 -64.50 -40.20
C GLY A 293 -76.32 -64.95 -41.52
N ASN A 294 -77.64 -64.80 -41.62
CA ASN A 294 -78.50 -65.15 -42.76
C ASN A 294 -78.07 -64.44 -44.07
N HIS A 295 -77.97 -65.16 -45.19
CA HIS A 295 -77.72 -64.60 -46.54
C HIS A 295 -78.69 -65.19 -47.58
N THR A 296 -78.85 -64.53 -48.74
CA THR A 296 -79.78 -64.93 -49.82
C THR A 296 -79.02 -65.33 -51.10
N HIS A 297 -79.57 -66.26 -51.89
CA HIS A 297 -79.02 -66.67 -53.19
C HIS A 297 -79.88 -66.16 -54.35
N THR A 298 -79.25 -65.62 -55.40
CA THR A 298 -79.90 -65.25 -56.67
C THR A 298 -79.55 -66.32 -57.72
N LEU A 299 -80.56 -66.96 -58.33
CA LEU A 299 -80.37 -67.94 -59.40
C LEU A 299 -80.55 -67.23 -60.76
N SER A 300 -79.53 -67.26 -61.62
CA SER A 300 -79.53 -66.72 -62.98
C SER A 300 -79.02 -67.78 -63.96
N GLY A 301 -79.68 -67.94 -65.10
CA GLY A 301 -79.26 -68.84 -66.17
C GLY A 301 -79.76 -68.36 -67.53
N ASN A 302 -78.94 -68.53 -68.57
CA ASN A 302 -79.26 -68.15 -69.95
C ASN A 302 -79.65 -69.39 -70.77
N THR A 303 -80.64 -69.25 -71.67
CA THR A 303 -80.92 -70.26 -72.71
C THR A 303 -80.02 -70.05 -73.95
N SER A 304 -79.77 -71.11 -74.72
CA SER A 304 -79.01 -71.04 -75.97
C SER A 304 -79.86 -70.50 -77.14
N ASN A 305 -79.23 -69.81 -78.09
CA ASN A 305 -79.91 -69.21 -79.24
C ASN A 305 -80.30 -70.28 -80.28
N THR A 306 -81.59 -70.52 -80.51
CA THR A 306 -82.15 -71.52 -81.44
C THR A 306 -83.51 -71.04 -81.97
N GLY A 307 -83.91 -71.44 -83.19
CA GLY A 307 -85.24 -71.11 -83.76
C GLY A 307 -85.25 -70.55 -85.20
N ALA A 308 -84.10 -70.41 -85.87
CA ALA A 308 -84.03 -69.93 -87.26
C ALA A 308 -84.50 -70.98 -88.28
N HIS A 309 -85.35 -70.57 -89.25
CA HIS A 309 -85.81 -71.39 -90.38
C HIS A 309 -86.09 -70.53 -91.63
N SER A 310 -86.25 -71.14 -92.81
CA SER A 310 -86.40 -70.47 -94.12
C SER A 310 -87.63 -70.94 -94.92
N HIS A 311 -88.17 -70.08 -95.80
CA HIS A 311 -89.31 -70.37 -96.69
C HIS A 311 -88.92 -70.27 -98.19
N ASN A 312 -89.66 -70.95 -99.09
CA ASN A 312 -89.41 -70.98 -100.56
C ASN A 312 -90.66 -70.58 -101.38
N GLY A 313 -90.49 -70.02 -102.60
CA GLY A 313 -91.57 -69.67 -103.55
C GLY A 313 -91.10 -69.48 -105.01
N SER A 314 -92.01 -69.38 -105.98
CA SER A 314 -91.74 -69.23 -107.44
C SER A 314 -92.76 -68.30 -108.15
N THR A 315 -92.37 -67.64 -109.26
CA THR A 315 -93.26 -66.78 -110.08
C THR A 315 -93.90 -67.54 -111.26
N SER A 316 -94.93 -66.96 -111.90
CA SER A 316 -95.60 -67.50 -113.10
C SER A 316 -94.93 -67.05 -114.41
N ASN A 317 -95.09 -67.83 -115.48
CA ASN A 317 -94.44 -67.58 -116.79
C ASN A 317 -95.31 -66.68 -117.69
N THR A 318 -94.99 -65.40 -117.82
CA THR A 318 -95.70 -64.40 -118.65
C THR A 318 -94.70 -63.56 -119.48
N GLY A 319 -95.13 -62.94 -120.60
CA GLY A 319 -94.28 -62.03 -121.41
C GLY A 319 -94.09 -62.33 -122.90
N SER A 320 -94.90 -63.19 -123.53
CA SER A 320 -94.79 -63.48 -124.98
C SER A 320 -95.27 -62.32 -125.86
N HIS A 321 -94.47 -61.88 -126.85
CA HIS A 321 -94.82 -60.81 -127.80
C HIS A 321 -94.15 -61.03 -129.18
N LYS A 322 -94.62 -60.34 -130.24
CA LYS A 322 -94.06 -60.36 -131.62
C LYS A 322 -93.78 -58.94 -132.13
N HIS A 323 -92.88 -58.79 -133.12
CA HIS A 323 -92.51 -57.52 -133.76
C HIS A 323 -92.89 -57.51 -135.25
N SER A 324 -93.28 -56.35 -135.81
CA SER A 324 -93.57 -56.19 -137.25
C SER A 324 -92.36 -55.60 -138.00
N LEU A 325 -92.06 -56.12 -139.20
CA LEU A 325 -91.11 -55.52 -140.15
C LEU A 325 -91.87 -54.96 -141.34
N GLN A 326 -91.53 -53.74 -141.78
CA GLN A 326 -92.24 -52.99 -142.82
C GLN A 326 -91.44 -52.95 -144.13
N TYR A 327 -92.12 -53.19 -145.26
CA TYR A 327 -91.53 -53.21 -146.61
C TYR A 327 -92.06 -52.05 -147.49
N PRO A 328 -91.21 -51.39 -148.32
CA PRO A 328 -91.67 -50.38 -149.28
C PRO A 328 -91.44 -50.76 -150.76
N PHE A 329 -92.49 -50.69 -151.58
CA PHE A 329 -92.44 -50.84 -153.05
C PHE A 329 -92.31 -49.49 -153.77
N GLY A 330 -91.28 -49.38 -154.63
CA GLY A 330 -91.07 -48.28 -155.60
C GLY A 330 -90.54 -46.98 -154.98
N GLY A 331 -89.55 -46.27 -155.53
CA GLY A 331 -88.69 -46.47 -156.70
C GLY A 331 -87.39 -45.67 -156.49
N ASN A 332 -86.44 -45.70 -157.43
CA ASN A 332 -85.08 -45.10 -157.38
C ASN A 332 -83.97 -45.99 -156.73
N PRO A 333 -82.72 -46.04 -157.27
CA PRO A 333 -81.68 -46.99 -156.90
C PRO A 333 -80.70 -46.39 -155.88
N SER A 334 -80.37 -47.10 -154.77
CA SER A 334 -79.12 -46.92 -153.96
C SER A 334 -79.00 -47.72 -152.64
N VAL A 335 -79.92 -48.61 -152.22
CA VAL A 335 -79.84 -49.27 -150.88
C VAL A 335 -80.09 -50.77 -150.96
N ARG A 336 -79.31 -51.60 -150.24
CA ARG A 336 -79.55 -53.05 -150.06
C ARG A 336 -80.95 -53.25 -149.45
N ARG A 337 -81.88 -53.77 -150.26
CA ARG A 337 -83.26 -54.11 -149.90
C ARG A 337 -83.45 -55.64 -150.01
N ILE A 338 -84.47 -56.16 -149.34
CA ILE A 338 -84.97 -57.52 -149.55
C ILE A 338 -85.75 -57.45 -150.87
N ASP A 339 -85.18 -57.95 -151.96
CA ASP A 339 -85.79 -57.88 -153.30
C ASP A 339 -86.76 -59.03 -153.53
N ASP A 340 -88.00 -58.70 -153.88
CA ASP A 340 -89.00 -59.65 -154.37
C ASP A 340 -88.97 -59.64 -155.91
N ASN A 341 -88.26 -60.59 -156.55
CA ASN A 341 -88.32 -60.75 -158.00
C ASN A 341 -89.36 -61.82 -158.41
N THR A 342 -90.05 -61.53 -159.50
CA THR A 342 -91.28 -62.15 -160.01
C THR A 342 -91.28 -63.69 -160.05
N GLY A 343 -92.29 -64.29 -159.41
CA GLY A 343 -92.63 -65.71 -159.54
C GLY A 343 -93.05 -66.30 -158.18
N ALA A 344 -94.34 -66.54 -157.99
CA ALA A 344 -94.87 -67.02 -156.72
C ALA A 344 -94.25 -68.37 -156.28
N ALA A 345 -94.13 -68.55 -154.95
CA ALA A 345 -94.13 -69.81 -154.20
C ALA A 345 -92.86 -70.14 -153.39
N PHE A 346 -93.04 -70.01 -152.06
CA PHE A 346 -92.33 -70.65 -150.92
C PHE A 346 -90.80 -70.52 -150.84
N ASN A 347 -90.39 -69.29 -150.52
CA ASN A 347 -89.23 -68.98 -149.69
C ASN A 347 -89.28 -69.76 -148.35
N THR A 348 -88.28 -70.62 -148.08
CA THR A 348 -88.12 -71.33 -146.79
C THR A 348 -86.90 -70.90 -145.99
N ASP A 349 -86.18 -69.85 -146.38
CA ASP A 349 -85.02 -69.39 -145.60
C ASP A 349 -85.49 -68.53 -144.42
N ASN A 350 -85.80 -69.21 -143.32
CA ASN A 350 -86.21 -68.60 -142.05
C ASN A 350 -85.00 -68.37 -141.13
N ASN A 351 -84.23 -67.32 -141.39
CA ASN A 351 -83.24 -66.85 -140.43
C ASN A 351 -83.92 -65.99 -139.36
N GLY A 352 -84.06 -66.56 -138.16
CA GLY A 352 -84.63 -65.89 -136.98
C GLY A 352 -83.85 -64.64 -136.57
N MET A 353 -84.55 -63.70 -135.92
CA MET A 353 -83.94 -62.47 -135.38
C MET A 353 -83.00 -62.76 -134.19
N ASN A 354 -82.05 -61.87 -133.95
CA ASN A 354 -81.11 -61.95 -132.83
C ASN A 354 -81.84 -61.78 -131.47
N ASN A 355 -81.35 -62.46 -130.43
CA ASN A 355 -81.98 -62.51 -129.11
C ASN A 355 -81.86 -61.18 -128.32
N ALA A 356 -82.95 -60.68 -127.72
CA ALA A 356 -83.00 -59.48 -126.85
C ALA A 356 -84.17 -59.55 -125.83
N GLY A 357 -84.06 -58.91 -124.64
CA GLY A 357 -85.20 -58.69 -123.72
C GLY A 357 -85.11 -59.12 -122.24
N ALA A 358 -83.92 -59.30 -121.64
CA ALA A 358 -83.79 -59.70 -120.22
C ALA A 358 -84.15 -58.57 -119.22
N HIS A 359 -84.97 -58.86 -118.19
CA HIS A 359 -85.29 -57.92 -117.07
C HIS A 359 -85.67 -58.68 -115.77
N SER A 360 -85.80 -57.97 -114.64
CA SER A 360 -86.08 -58.52 -113.28
C SER A 360 -87.15 -57.71 -112.50
N HIS A 361 -87.74 -58.30 -111.44
CA HIS A 361 -88.70 -57.67 -110.51
C HIS A 361 -88.30 -57.88 -109.03
N ASN A 362 -88.81 -57.07 -108.10
CA ASN A 362 -88.55 -57.16 -106.65
C ASN A 362 -89.78 -57.66 -105.84
N PHE A 363 -89.55 -58.32 -104.68
CA PHE A 363 -90.57 -58.79 -103.71
C PHE A 363 -90.18 -58.47 -102.24
N THR A 364 -91.16 -58.43 -101.32
CA THR A 364 -90.98 -58.20 -99.86
C THR A 364 -91.90 -59.08 -98.98
N THR A 365 -91.47 -59.40 -97.73
CA THR A 365 -92.20 -60.22 -96.72
C THR A 365 -92.45 -59.45 -95.40
N SER A 366 -93.45 -59.85 -94.59
CA SER A 366 -93.84 -59.22 -93.30
C SER A 366 -93.31 -59.96 -92.05
N ASN A 367 -93.22 -59.27 -90.88
CA ASN A 367 -92.54 -59.75 -89.65
C ASN A 367 -93.50 -60.41 -88.62
N THR A 368 -93.23 -61.65 -88.17
CA THR A 368 -93.98 -62.41 -87.12
C THR A 368 -93.04 -63.31 -86.27
N GLY A 369 -93.42 -63.77 -85.05
CA GLY A 369 -92.65 -64.82 -84.31
C GLY A 369 -92.41 -64.74 -82.77
N ASN A 370 -93.14 -63.96 -81.96
CA ASN A 370 -92.84 -63.79 -80.51
C ASN A 370 -93.44 -64.88 -79.58
N HIS A 371 -92.66 -65.47 -78.63
CA HIS A 371 -93.11 -66.41 -77.58
C HIS A 371 -92.15 -66.52 -76.35
N SER A 372 -92.52 -67.20 -75.25
CA SER A 372 -91.75 -67.33 -73.98
C SER A 372 -91.72 -68.75 -73.35
N HIS A 373 -90.82 -69.02 -72.39
CA HIS A 373 -90.62 -70.31 -71.66
C HIS A 373 -90.46 -70.14 -70.12
N THR A 374 -90.61 -71.22 -69.33
CA THR A 374 -90.46 -71.26 -67.84
C THR A 374 -89.33 -72.24 -67.40
N LEU A 375 -88.52 -71.90 -66.36
CA LEU A 375 -87.38 -72.70 -65.84
C LEU A 375 -87.47 -72.95 -64.29
N SER A 376 -87.06 -74.13 -63.78
CA SER A 376 -87.01 -74.45 -62.32
C SER A 376 -85.78 -75.29 -61.89
N GLY A 377 -85.27 -75.07 -60.66
CA GLY A 377 -84.18 -75.85 -60.02
C GLY A 377 -83.86 -75.46 -58.55
N ASN A 378 -83.30 -76.38 -57.75
CA ASN A 378 -82.88 -76.19 -56.34
C ASN A 378 -81.33 -76.28 -56.18
N ALA A 379 -80.72 -75.43 -55.34
CA ALA A 379 -79.26 -75.39 -55.09
C ALA A 379 -78.84 -76.21 -53.85
N ALA A 380 -77.71 -76.94 -53.93
CA ALA A 380 -77.11 -77.73 -52.85
C ALA A 380 -75.98 -76.96 -52.12
N ALA A 381 -75.84 -77.21 -50.81
CA ALA A 381 -75.13 -76.36 -49.84
C ALA A 381 -73.60 -76.63 -49.69
N GLY A 382 -72.87 -75.52 -49.43
CA GLY A 382 -71.89 -75.38 -48.33
C GLY A 382 -70.46 -75.91 -48.52
N GLY A 383 -69.49 -75.02 -48.79
CA GLY A 383 -68.06 -75.26 -48.62
C GLY A 383 -67.44 -74.36 -47.54
N ASP A 384 -66.47 -74.88 -46.78
CA ASP A 384 -65.79 -74.23 -45.65
C ASP A 384 -64.96 -72.98 -46.06
N HIS A 385 -64.86 -71.98 -45.17
CA HIS A 385 -63.89 -70.88 -45.27
C HIS A 385 -63.40 -70.39 -43.88
N SER A 386 -62.21 -69.78 -43.82
CA SER A 386 -61.55 -69.29 -42.59
C SER A 386 -61.33 -67.77 -42.58
N HIS A 387 -61.21 -67.17 -41.39
CA HIS A 387 -60.84 -65.76 -41.20
C HIS A 387 -59.49 -65.61 -40.47
N THR A 388 -58.70 -64.61 -40.86
CA THR A 388 -57.49 -64.16 -40.13
C THR A 388 -57.86 -62.98 -39.24
N VAL A 389 -57.59 -63.09 -37.92
CA VAL A 389 -57.75 -61.98 -36.96
C VAL A 389 -56.36 -61.45 -36.61
N SER A 390 -56.13 -60.14 -36.80
CA SER A 390 -54.91 -59.45 -36.39
C SER A 390 -55.27 -58.43 -35.31
N GLY A 391 -54.67 -58.56 -34.12
CA GLY A 391 -54.84 -57.62 -33.02
C GLY A 391 -53.48 -57.31 -32.37
N THR A 392 -53.24 -56.04 -32.07
CA THR A 392 -52.13 -55.58 -31.22
C THR A 392 -52.62 -55.49 -29.78
N THR A 393 -51.85 -55.98 -28.81
CA THR A 393 -52.08 -55.67 -27.39
C THR A 393 -51.48 -54.31 -27.08
N ASP A 394 -52.21 -53.46 -26.35
CA ASP A 394 -51.73 -52.15 -25.91
C ASP A 394 -50.50 -52.26 -24.99
N SER A 395 -49.78 -51.14 -24.88
CA SER A 395 -48.59 -50.92 -24.05
C SER A 395 -48.62 -51.71 -22.74
N ALA A 396 -47.50 -52.36 -22.39
CA ALA A 396 -47.30 -52.92 -21.07
C ALA A 396 -47.73 -51.86 -20.03
N GLY A 397 -48.70 -52.22 -19.19
CA GLY A 397 -49.27 -51.30 -18.21
C GLY A 397 -48.18 -50.74 -17.28
N ALA A 398 -48.45 -49.57 -16.68
CA ALA A 398 -47.52 -48.97 -15.73
C ALA A 398 -47.13 -49.96 -14.63
N HIS A 399 -45.84 -50.20 -14.45
CA HIS A 399 -45.30 -50.96 -13.34
C HIS A 399 -44.30 -50.10 -12.57
N THR A 400 -44.12 -50.40 -11.29
CA THR A 400 -43.25 -49.63 -10.39
C THR A 400 -42.07 -50.49 -9.93
N HIS A 401 -40.90 -49.86 -9.81
CA HIS A 401 -39.74 -50.45 -9.13
C HIS A 401 -39.58 -49.80 -7.76
N THR A 402 -39.37 -50.62 -6.73
CA THR A 402 -39.00 -50.14 -5.40
C THR A 402 -37.47 -50.06 -5.32
N PHE A 403 -36.92 -48.85 -5.33
CA PHE A 403 -35.51 -48.61 -5.04
C PHE A 403 -35.33 -48.45 -3.53
N SER A 404 -34.51 -49.30 -2.91
CA SER A 404 -34.13 -49.18 -1.49
C SER A 404 -32.62 -48.98 -1.42
N THR A 405 -32.18 -47.74 -1.21
CA THR A 405 -30.76 -47.37 -1.14
C THR A 405 -30.44 -46.65 0.17
N THR A 406 -29.40 -47.09 0.86
CA THR A 406 -28.83 -46.38 2.00
C THR A 406 -27.60 -45.61 1.52
N SER A 407 -27.62 -44.27 1.60
CA SER A 407 -26.40 -43.47 1.42
C SER A 407 -25.48 -43.68 2.62
N GLY A 408 -24.23 -44.08 2.40
CA GLY A 408 -23.25 -44.22 3.47
C GLY A 408 -22.92 -42.86 4.13
N SER A 409 -22.42 -42.89 5.36
CA SER A 409 -21.95 -41.69 6.04
C SER A 409 -20.63 -41.21 5.44
N THR A 410 -20.59 -39.97 4.94
CA THR A 410 -19.36 -39.31 4.48
C THR A 410 -19.07 -38.08 5.32
N GLY A 411 -17.84 -37.97 5.84
CA GLY A 411 -17.37 -36.90 6.72
C GLY A 411 -16.38 -37.45 7.74
N SER A 412 -15.35 -36.70 8.10
CA SER A 412 -14.33 -37.18 9.05
C SER A 412 -14.78 -37.08 10.51
N GLY A 413 -15.74 -36.21 10.83
CA GLY A 413 -16.13 -35.89 12.21
C GLY A 413 -15.01 -35.22 13.02
N THR A 414 -13.86 -34.92 12.40
CA THR A 414 -12.72 -34.29 13.06
C THR A 414 -12.94 -32.80 13.16
N ALA A 415 -12.49 -32.19 14.27
CA ALA A 415 -12.50 -30.75 14.41
C ALA A 415 -11.69 -30.10 13.26
N HIS A 416 -12.19 -28.99 12.73
CA HIS A 416 -11.43 -28.18 11.78
C HIS A 416 -10.91 -26.91 12.46
N GLU A 417 -9.78 -26.43 11.95
CA GLU A 417 -9.15 -25.21 12.43
C GLU A 417 -10.03 -24.00 12.11
N ASN A 418 -10.23 -23.12 13.10
CA ASN A 418 -11.14 -21.98 13.02
C ASN A 418 -10.41 -20.62 13.03
N ARG A 419 -9.07 -20.61 13.04
CA ARG A 419 -8.28 -19.36 13.02
C ARG A 419 -8.07 -18.82 11.60
N PRO A 420 -8.31 -17.52 11.35
CA PRO A 420 -7.84 -16.82 10.15
C PRO A 420 -6.29 -16.78 10.08
N PRO A 421 -5.70 -16.47 8.91
CA PRO A 421 -4.27 -16.15 8.82
C PRO A 421 -3.87 -15.06 9.81
N TYR A 422 -2.75 -15.23 10.53
CA TYR A 422 -2.34 -14.31 11.60
C TYR A 422 -0.84 -14.03 11.63
N TYR A 423 -0.47 -12.91 12.26
CA TYR A 423 0.90 -12.55 12.63
C TYR A 423 0.97 -12.43 14.15
N ALA A 424 1.85 -13.21 14.79
CA ALA A 424 1.91 -13.30 16.24
C ALA A 424 2.77 -12.20 16.86
N LEU A 425 2.20 -11.48 17.82
CA LEU A 425 2.85 -10.48 18.66
C LEU A 425 2.57 -10.83 20.13
N ALA A 426 3.47 -10.44 21.03
CA ALA A 426 3.22 -10.60 22.46
C ALA A 426 2.32 -9.47 22.96
N TYR A 427 1.40 -9.79 23.86
CA TYR A 427 0.72 -8.76 24.66
C TYR A 427 1.60 -8.41 25.86
N ILE A 428 1.86 -7.12 26.06
CA ILE A 428 2.55 -6.60 27.25
C ILE A 428 1.67 -5.55 27.94
N MET A 429 1.77 -5.45 29.25
CA MET A 429 1.04 -4.51 30.08
C MET A 429 1.99 -3.53 30.76
N LYS A 430 1.62 -2.25 30.78
CA LYS A 430 2.35 -1.23 31.53
C LYS A 430 2.19 -1.48 33.03
N THR A 431 3.29 -1.60 33.75
CA THR A 431 3.32 -1.67 35.22
C THR A 431 3.31 -0.29 35.84
#